data_AF-A0A168MYB8-F1
#
_entry.id   AF-A0A168MYB8-F1
#
_cell.length_a   1.000
_cell.length_b   1.000
_cell.length_c   1.000
_cell.angle_alpha   90.00
_cell.angle_beta   90.00
_cell.angle_gamma   90.00
#
_symmetry.space_group_name_H-M   'P 1'
#
loop_
_entity.id
_entity.type
_entity.pdbx_description
1 polymer ?
#
loop_
_entity_poly.entity_id
_entity_poly.type
_entity_poly.pdbx_seq_one_letter_code
_entity_poly.pdbx_strand_id
1 'polypeptide(L)'
;MVVPIVEGMKEPQKFSRVLNLGMIICTVIFIFIGTIGYVAYGENTQASVVANMPREPLSVTVQILYSVAMILTSPFMLYPPLTIIERGIFGTHKSGRVSLRYKWLKNLTRSIIPIVCAAVSFGVGSGGLDKFVALVGSIACMPLCFIFPGMFHYKVAKSKKAKFFDIILVIWGWGIMIYTMYVNIN
;
A
#
# COMPACT_ATOMS: atom_id res chain seq x y z
N MET A 1 6.91 3.40 -6.15
CA MET A 1 8.11 4.24 -6.40
C MET A 1 9.18 3.43 -7.13
N VAL A 2 8.91 2.98 -8.37
CA VAL A 2 9.92 2.25 -9.15
C VAL A 2 10.75 3.21 -10.00
N VAL A 3 10.08 4.20 -10.62
CA VAL A 3 10.72 5.18 -11.52
C VAL A 3 11.86 5.96 -10.83
N PRO A 4 11.69 6.54 -9.64
CA PRO A 4 12.78 7.28 -9.00
C PRO A 4 13.95 6.39 -8.56
N ILE A 5 13.68 5.11 -8.26
CA ILE A 5 14.73 4.14 -7.91
C ILE A 5 15.58 3.85 -9.14
N VAL A 6 14.95 3.59 -10.28
CA VAL A 6 15.65 3.35 -11.56
C VAL A 6 16.49 4.58 -11.94
N GLU A 7 15.94 5.78 -11.79
CA GLU A 7 16.65 7.05 -12.07
C GLU A 7 17.83 7.29 -11.11
N GLY A 8 17.74 6.81 -9.86
CA GLY A 8 18.81 6.90 -8.88
C GLY A 8 19.91 5.83 -9.00
N MET A 9 19.75 4.82 -9.86
CA MET A 9 20.74 3.76 -10.03
C MET A 9 21.91 4.18 -10.91
N LYS A 10 23.14 3.90 -10.45
CA LYS A 10 24.36 4.05 -11.27
C LYS A 10 24.30 3.25 -12.57
N GLU A 11 23.67 2.08 -12.54
CA GLU A 11 23.51 1.20 -13.71
C GLU A 11 22.06 0.72 -13.85
N PRO A 12 21.19 1.47 -14.55
CA PRO A 12 19.76 1.14 -14.71
C PRO A 12 19.50 -0.21 -15.39
N GLN A 13 20.42 -0.66 -16.24
CA GLN A 13 20.31 -1.94 -16.97
C GLN A 13 20.24 -3.16 -16.04
N LYS A 14 20.82 -3.07 -14.83
CA LYS A 14 20.81 -4.15 -13.84
C LYS A 14 19.58 -4.12 -12.92
N PHE A 15 18.64 -3.19 -13.13
CA PHE A 15 17.46 -3.02 -12.28
C PHE A 15 16.67 -4.32 -12.08
N SER A 16 16.44 -5.11 -13.13
CA SER A 16 15.69 -6.38 -13.02
C SER A 16 16.37 -7.40 -12.10
N ARG A 17 17.72 -7.47 -12.09
CA ARG A 17 18.45 -8.36 -11.18
C ARG A 17 18.33 -7.90 -9.73
N VAL A 18 18.47 -6.60 -9.49
CA VAL A 18 18.33 -6.01 -8.15
C VAL A 18 16.91 -6.19 -7.63
N LEU A 19 15.90 -5.97 -8.49
CA LEU A 19 14.49 -6.19 -8.17
C LEU A 19 14.24 -7.65 -7.81
N ASN A 20 14.67 -8.61 -8.63
CA ASN A 20 14.46 -10.03 -8.36
C ASN A 20 15.14 -10.47 -7.06
N LEU A 21 16.38 -10.03 -6.81
CA LEU A 21 17.08 -10.32 -5.57
C LEU A 21 16.34 -9.72 -4.36
N GLY A 22 15.91 -8.47 -4.45
CA GLY A 22 15.13 -7.82 -3.41
C GLY A 22 13.82 -8.54 -3.13
N MET A 23 13.10 -8.97 -4.17
CA MET A 23 11.87 -9.74 -4.03
C MET A 23 12.09 -11.08 -3.34
N ILE A 24 13.18 -11.80 -3.66
CA ILE A 24 13.54 -13.06 -3.00
C ILE A 24 13.82 -12.82 -1.51
N ILE A 25 14.66 -11.82 -1.19
CA ILE A 25 15.01 -11.50 0.20
C ILE A 25 13.77 -11.12 1.02
N CYS A 26 12.92 -10.23 0.49
CA CYS A 26 11.68 -9.84 1.16
C CYS A 26 10.75 -11.04 1.37
N THR A 27 10.62 -11.92 0.38
CA THR A 27 9.78 -13.12 0.46
C THR A 27 10.26 -14.06 1.56
N VAL A 28 11.57 -14.33 1.64
CA VAL A 28 12.16 -15.17 2.69
C VAL A 28 11.91 -14.57 4.07
N ILE A 29 12.13 -13.26 4.23
CA ILE A 29 11.92 -12.56 5.51
C ILE A 29 10.45 -12.60 5.93
N PHE A 30 9.52 -12.33 5.00
CA PHE A 30 8.09 -12.35 5.30
C PHE A 30 7.57 -13.74 5.65
N ILE A 31 8.01 -14.78 4.93
CA ILE A 31 7.68 -16.17 5.28
C ILE A 31 8.24 -16.50 6.66
N PHE A 32 9.52 -16.19 6.92
CA PHE A 32 10.18 -16.50 8.18
C PHE A 32 9.49 -15.84 9.39
N ILE A 33 9.26 -14.53 9.32
CA ILE A 33 8.59 -13.78 10.40
C ILE A 33 7.13 -14.25 10.55
N GLY A 34 6.42 -14.48 9.44
CA GLY A 34 5.04 -14.97 9.45
C GLY A 34 4.91 -16.34 10.10
N THR A 35 5.80 -17.28 9.75
CA THR A 35 5.83 -18.62 10.34
C THR A 35 6.15 -18.57 11.84
N ILE A 36 7.14 -17.78 12.27
CA ILE A 36 7.46 -17.61 13.70
C ILE A 36 6.26 -17.04 14.45
N GLY A 37 5.60 -16.02 13.90
CA GLY A 37 4.41 -15.42 14.50
C GLY A 37 3.29 -16.44 14.70
N TYR A 38 3.02 -17.27 13.69
CA TYR A 38 1.99 -18.30 13.79
C TYR A 38 2.36 -19.42 14.77
N VAL A 39 3.61 -19.87 14.79
CA VAL A 39 4.08 -20.90 15.74
C VAL A 39 4.02 -20.39 17.19
N ALA A 40 4.24 -19.09 17.41
CA ALA A 40 4.24 -18.51 18.75
C ALA A 40 2.83 -18.32 19.35
N TYR A 41 1.85 -17.89 18.55
CA TYR A 41 0.51 -17.52 19.04
C TYR A 41 -0.61 -18.49 18.61
N GLY A 42 -0.33 -19.39 17.66
CA GLY A 42 -1.29 -20.36 17.13
C GLY A 42 -2.55 -19.70 16.58
N GLU A 43 -3.70 -20.26 16.93
CA GLU A 43 -5.03 -19.81 16.47
C GLU A 43 -5.45 -18.44 17.03
N ASN A 44 -4.79 -17.94 18.09
CA ASN A 44 -5.10 -16.64 18.70
C ASN A 44 -4.38 -15.46 18.03
N THR A 45 -3.81 -15.64 16.84
CA THR A 45 -3.06 -14.60 16.14
C THR A 45 -3.98 -13.50 15.63
N GLN A 46 -3.97 -12.33 16.28
CA GLN A 46 -4.60 -11.12 15.75
C GLN A 46 -3.91 -10.61 14.48
N ALA A 47 -4.67 -9.84 13.68
CA ALA A 47 -4.21 -9.20 12.44
C ALA A 47 -2.91 -8.38 12.62
N SER A 48 -2.73 -7.78 13.80
CA SER A 48 -1.49 -7.14 14.21
C SER A 48 -0.72 -8.05 15.16
N VAL A 49 0.41 -8.58 14.72
CA VAL A 49 1.29 -9.44 15.55
C VAL A 49 1.78 -8.70 16.81
N VAL A 50 1.95 -7.37 16.71
CA VAL A 50 2.37 -6.51 17.82
C VAL A 50 1.32 -6.50 18.94
N ALA A 51 0.03 -6.66 18.60
CA ALA A 51 -1.06 -6.73 19.56
C ALA A 51 -1.11 -8.05 20.33
N ASN A 52 -0.52 -9.13 19.81
CA ASN A 52 -0.47 -10.44 20.48
C ASN A 52 0.64 -10.54 21.53
N MET A 53 1.61 -9.61 21.54
CA MET A 53 2.74 -9.71 22.48
C MET A 53 2.29 -9.60 23.94
N PRO A 54 2.83 -10.44 24.84
CA PRO A 54 2.53 -10.35 26.28
C PRO A 54 3.00 -9.01 26.84
N ARG A 55 2.37 -8.55 27.93
CA ARG A 55 2.67 -7.26 28.56
C ARG A 55 3.89 -7.33 29.48
N GLU A 56 5.00 -7.81 28.96
CA GLU A 56 6.29 -7.82 29.63
C GLU A 56 7.08 -6.53 29.34
N PRO A 57 8.00 -6.08 30.23
CA PRO A 57 8.72 -4.81 30.05
C PRO A 57 9.42 -4.66 28.69
N LEU A 58 9.99 -5.75 28.17
CA LEU A 58 10.63 -5.78 26.84
C LEU A 58 9.62 -5.63 25.71
N SER A 59 8.51 -6.37 25.77
CA SER A 59 7.43 -6.32 24.78
C SER A 59 6.76 -4.95 24.75
N VAL A 60 6.54 -4.33 25.91
CA VAL A 60 5.99 -2.97 26.01
C VAL A 60 6.95 -1.96 25.37
N THR A 61 8.25 -2.10 25.57
CA THR A 61 9.26 -1.24 24.93
C THR A 61 9.21 -1.37 23.41
N VAL A 62 9.10 -2.60 22.88
CA VAL A 62 8.95 -2.84 21.43
C VAL A 62 7.66 -2.22 20.89
N GLN A 63 6.54 -2.37 21.60
CA GLN A 63 5.26 -1.76 21.21
C GLN A 63 5.32 -0.23 21.17
N ILE A 64 5.98 0.40 22.14
CA ILE A 64 6.18 1.85 22.18
C ILE A 64 7.07 2.29 21.01
N LEU A 65 8.20 1.63 20.80
CA LEU A 65 9.11 1.94 19.69
C LEU A 65 8.42 1.78 18.33
N TYR A 66 7.63 0.72 18.15
CA TYR A 66 6.84 0.52 16.94
C TYR A 66 5.80 1.64 16.74
N SER A 67 5.11 2.04 17.80
CA SER A 67 4.12 3.12 17.74
C SER A 67 4.77 4.45 17.34
N VAL A 68 5.94 4.78 17.92
CA VAL A 68 6.72 5.96 17.54
C VAL A 68 7.16 5.88 16.07
N ALA A 69 7.66 4.73 15.62
CA ALA A 69 8.06 4.53 14.24
C ALA A 69 6.90 4.72 13.26
N MET A 70 5.70 4.24 13.60
CA MET A 70 4.48 4.41 12.79
C MET A 70 4.04 5.88 12.72
N ILE A 71 4.10 6.61 13.84
CA ILE A 71 3.77 8.05 13.86
C ILE A 71 4.74 8.84 12.96
N LEU A 72 6.04 8.53 13.01
CA LEU A 72 7.04 9.19 12.17
C LEU A 72 6.93 8.79 10.68
N THR A 73 6.50 7.56 10.39
CA THR A 73 6.37 7.06 9.01
C THR A 73 5.10 7.55 8.32
N SER A 74 4.00 7.71 9.07
CA SER A 74 2.70 8.16 8.56
C SER A 74 2.76 9.43 7.69
N PRO A 75 3.40 10.55 8.11
CA PRO A 75 3.47 11.76 7.29
C PRO A 75 4.29 11.56 6.02
N PHE A 76 5.36 10.75 6.08
CA PHE A 76 6.18 10.44 4.92
C PHE A 76 5.40 9.63 3.87
N MET A 77 4.63 8.63 4.30
CA MET A 77 3.81 7.81 3.39
C MET A 77 2.62 8.57 2.80
N LEU A 78 2.05 9.53 3.54
CA LEU A 78 0.94 10.36 3.07
C LEU A 78 1.39 11.46 2.09
N TYR A 79 2.68 11.83 2.05
CA TYR A 79 3.15 12.92 1.22
C TYR A 79 2.85 12.73 -0.28
N PRO A 80 3.20 11.61 -0.94
CA PRO A 80 2.90 11.45 -2.37
C PRO A 80 1.39 11.49 -2.69
N PRO A 81 0.51 10.73 -1.99
CA PRO A 81 -0.93 10.84 -2.18
C PRO A 81 -1.47 12.27 -2.00
N LEU A 82 -1.03 12.98 -0.96
CA LEU A 82 -1.43 14.36 -0.70
C LEU A 82 -1.06 15.29 -1.86
N THR A 83 0.15 15.16 -2.41
CA THR A 83 0.57 15.98 -3.55
C THR A 83 -0.22 15.67 -4.83
N ILE A 84 -0.59 14.40 -5.05
CA ILE A 84 -1.40 13.99 -6.20
C ILE A 84 -2.82 14.56 -6.06
N ILE A 85 -3.43 14.43 -4.89
CA ILE A 85 -4.77 14.98 -4.61
C ILE A 85 -4.77 16.51 -4.71
N GLU A 86 -3.76 17.17 -4.13
CA GLU A 86 -3.62 18.63 -4.21
C GLU A 86 -3.52 19.10 -5.68
N ARG A 87 -2.74 18.40 -6.50
CA ARG A 87 -2.63 18.70 -7.94
C ARG A 87 -3.95 18.46 -8.68
N GLY A 88 -4.69 17.40 -8.33
CA GLY A 88 -5.99 17.11 -8.91
C GLY A 88 -7.06 18.15 -8.57
N ILE A 89 -7.10 18.64 -7.33
CA ILE A 89 -8.10 19.61 -6.85
C ILE A 89 -7.74 21.04 -7.29
N PHE A 90 -6.46 21.43 -7.23
CA PHE A 90 -6.04 22.82 -7.41
C PHE A 90 -5.29 23.11 -8.72
N GLY A 91 -5.03 22.09 -9.54
CA GLY A 91 -4.35 22.20 -10.84
C GLY A 91 -2.84 22.47 -10.75
N THR A 92 -2.12 22.18 -11.84
CA THR A 92 -0.65 22.26 -11.94
C THR A 92 -0.08 23.69 -11.85
N HIS A 93 -0.92 24.74 -11.94
CA HIS A 93 -0.48 26.11 -12.28
C HIS A 93 -0.95 27.24 -11.34
N LYS A 94 -1.00 27.06 -10.02
CA LYS A 94 -1.20 28.20 -9.08
C LYS A 94 -0.26 28.20 -7.88
N SER A 95 1.02 27.91 -8.10
CA SER A 95 2.05 28.06 -7.05
C SER A 95 2.55 29.50 -6.85
N GLY A 96 2.09 30.48 -7.63
CA GLY A 96 2.57 31.87 -7.55
C GLY A 96 1.52 32.84 -7.04
N ARG A 97 1.59 33.22 -5.76
CA ARG A 97 1.08 34.50 -5.21
C ARG A 97 -0.44 34.80 -5.12
N VAL A 98 -1.36 33.84 -5.06
CA VAL A 98 -2.80 34.19 -5.04
C VAL A 98 -3.51 33.82 -3.73
N SER A 99 -3.76 34.83 -2.89
CA SER A 99 -4.70 34.89 -1.74
C SER A 99 -4.43 34.01 -0.49
N LEU A 100 -4.65 34.59 0.69
CA LEU A 100 -4.62 33.89 1.99
C LEU A 100 -5.60 32.70 1.98
N ARG A 101 -6.79 32.88 1.38
CA ARG A 101 -7.84 31.85 1.28
C ARG A 101 -7.35 30.57 0.59
N TYR A 102 -6.57 30.69 -0.48
CA TYR A 102 -6.03 29.52 -1.18
C TYR A 102 -4.97 28.77 -0.37
N LYS A 103 -4.14 29.47 0.42
CA LYS A 103 -3.20 28.84 1.37
C LYS A 103 -3.94 28.06 2.47
N TRP A 104 -4.97 28.67 3.05
CA TRP A 104 -5.82 28.01 4.04
C TRP A 104 -6.55 26.80 3.47
N LEU A 105 -7.06 26.88 2.24
CA LEU A 105 -7.75 25.76 1.60
C LEU A 105 -6.82 24.57 1.28
N LYS A 106 -5.56 24.85 0.89
CA LYS A 106 -4.53 23.82 0.77
C LYS A 106 -4.19 23.17 2.11
N ASN A 107 -4.02 23.98 3.15
CA ASN A 107 -3.73 23.47 4.49
C ASN A 107 -4.89 22.63 5.01
N LEU A 108 -6.13 23.05 4.78
CA LEU A 108 -7.34 22.31 5.13
C LEU A 108 -7.40 20.97 4.40
N THR A 109 -7.08 20.94 3.10
CA THR A 109 -7.01 19.68 2.32
C THR A 109 -5.93 18.74 2.84
N ARG A 110 -4.78 19.27 3.29
CA ARG A 110 -3.70 18.47 3.88
C ARG A 110 -4.04 17.94 5.26
N SER A 111 -4.81 18.68 6.06
CA SER A 111 -5.22 18.26 7.41
C SER A 111 -6.43 17.33 7.41
N ILE A 112 -7.39 17.51 6.49
CA ILE A 112 -8.61 16.71 6.47
C ILE A 112 -8.34 15.24 6.12
N ILE A 113 -7.36 14.97 5.26
CA ILE A 113 -7.03 13.61 4.82
C ILE A 113 -6.54 12.74 5.99
N PRO A 114 -5.53 13.14 6.79
CA PRO A 114 -5.16 12.44 8.01
C PRO A 114 -6.29 12.31 9.04
N ILE A 115 -7.15 13.33 9.18
CA ILE A 115 -8.29 13.29 10.11
C ILE A 115 -9.29 12.21 9.70
N VAL A 116 -9.60 12.11 8.40
CA VAL A 116 -10.47 11.04 7.87
C VAL A 116 -9.82 9.67 8.07
N CYS A 117 -8.51 9.53 7.81
CA CYS A 117 -7.79 8.29 8.09
C CYS A 117 -7.86 7.90 9.58
N ALA A 118 -7.73 8.86 10.50
CA ALA A 118 -7.84 8.63 11.93
C ALA A 118 -9.28 8.24 12.33
N ALA A 119 -10.30 8.88 11.75
CA ALA A 119 -11.70 8.54 11.99
C ALA A 119 -12.03 7.12 11.50
N VAL A 120 -11.53 6.72 10.31
CA VAL A 120 -11.67 5.35 9.80
C VAL A 120 -10.94 4.36 10.69
N SER A 121 -9.71 4.68 11.12
CA SER A 121 -8.95 3.82 12.04
C SER A 121 -9.68 3.61 13.36
N PHE A 122 -10.34 4.65 13.90
CA PHE A 122 -11.14 4.55 15.11
C PHE A 122 -12.42 3.74 14.89
N GLY A 123 -13.09 3.90 13.73
CA GLY A 123 -14.32 3.19 13.40
C GLY A 123 -14.13 1.69 13.09
N VAL A 124 -13.04 1.32 12.41
CA VAL A 124 -12.73 -0.09 12.09
C VAL A 124 -12.22 -0.83 13.34
N GLY A 125 -11.47 -0.14 14.21
CA GLY A 125 -10.87 -0.72 15.41
C GLY A 125 -9.84 -1.82 15.10
N SER A 126 -9.34 -2.48 16.14
CA SER A 126 -8.35 -3.56 16.00
C SER A 126 -8.96 -4.86 15.46
N GLY A 127 -10.23 -5.14 15.77
CA GLY A 127 -10.92 -6.38 15.40
C GLY A 127 -11.35 -6.48 13.94
N GLY A 128 -11.34 -5.38 13.18
CA GLY A 128 -11.66 -5.36 11.75
C GLY A 128 -10.47 -5.03 10.85
N LEU A 129 -9.25 -4.97 11.40
CA LEU A 129 -8.06 -4.57 10.66
C LEU A 129 -7.73 -5.54 9.53
N ASP A 130 -7.87 -6.84 9.76
CA ASP A 130 -7.71 -7.90 8.76
C ASP A 130 -8.66 -7.68 7.58
N LYS A 131 -9.96 -7.51 7.85
CA LYS A 131 -11.00 -7.28 6.83
C LYS A 131 -10.76 -5.98 6.07
N PHE A 132 -10.38 -4.91 6.76
CA PHE A 132 -10.07 -3.63 6.14
C PHE A 132 -8.86 -3.72 5.22
N VAL A 133 -7.76 -4.33 5.68
CA VAL A 133 -6.54 -4.52 4.86
C VAL A 133 -6.84 -5.40 3.65
N ALA A 134 -7.62 -6.47 3.83
CA ALA A 134 -8.00 -7.37 2.74
C ALA A 134 -8.89 -6.67 1.70
N LEU A 135 -9.84 -5.84 2.14
CA LEU A 135 -10.73 -5.06 1.26
C LEU A 135 -9.96 -3.99 0.46
N VAL A 136 -9.08 -3.23 1.13
CA VAL A 136 -8.23 -2.24 0.47
C VAL A 136 -7.29 -2.93 -0.52
N GLY A 137 -6.75 -4.09 -0.17
CA GLY A 137 -5.95 -4.92 -1.05
C GLY A 137 -6.70 -5.37 -2.30
N SER A 138 -7.93 -5.89 -2.15
CA SER A 138 -8.73 -6.33 -3.29
C SER A 138 -9.11 -5.19 -4.22
N ILE A 139 -9.55 -4.05 -3.69
CA ILE A 139 -10.07 -2.93 -4.51
C ILE A 139 -8.94 -2.10 -5.13
N ALA A 140 -7.84 -1.84 -4.41
CA ALA A 140 -6.78 -0.96 -4.88
C ALA A 140 -5.61 -1.74 -5.51
N CYS A 141 -5.15 -2.82 -4.86
CA CYS A 141 -3.94 -3.52 -5.28
C CYS A 141 -4.18 -4.43 -6.50
N MET A 142 -5.29 -5.17 -6.54
CA MET A 142 -5.57 -6.10 -7.66
C MET A 142 -5.64 -5.39 -9.02
N PRO A 143 -6.31 -4.23 -9.17
CA PRO A 143 -6.26 -3.49 -10.42
C PRO A 143 -4.85 -3.00 -10.77
N LEU A 144 -4.09 -2.49 -9.79
CA LEU A 144 -2.74 -1.97 -10.00
C LEU A 144 -1.72 -3.05 -10.38
N CYS A 145 -1.86 -4.26 -9.85
CA CYS A 145 -0.93 -5.36 -10.12
C CYS A 145 -1.28 -6.16 -11.38
N PHE A 146 -2.56 -6.39 -11.66
CA PHE A 146 -2.97 -7.27 -12.76
C PHE A 146 -3.67 -6.51 -13.89
N ILE A 147 -4.73 -5.77 -13.58
CA ILE A 147 -5.62 -5.19 -14.60
C ILE A 147 -4.91 -4.07 -15.38
N PHE A 148 -4.34 -3.07 -14.71
CA PHE A 148 -3.68 -1.94 -15.36
C PHE A 148 -2.45 -2.35 -16.18
N PRO A 149 -1.50 -3.17 -15.66
CA PRO A 149 -0.36 -3.62 -16.46
C PRO A 149 -0.80 -4.43 -17.69
N GLY A 150 -1.78 -5.32 -17.54
CA GLY A 150 -2.33 -6.10 -18.66
C GLY A 150 -2.98 -5.21 -19.73
N MET A 151 -3.77 -4.21 -19.34
CA MET A 151 -4.37 -3.26 -20.29
C MET A 151 -3.33 -2.40 -21.01
N PHE A 152 -2.31 -1.92 -20.31
CA PHE A 152 -1.25 -1.12 -20.92
C PHE A 152 -0.40 -1.96 -21.87
N HIS A 153 -0.02 -3.17 -21.47
CA HIS A 153 0.76 -4.07 -22.31
C HIS A 153 -0.04 -4.51 -23.54
N TYR A 154 -1.34 -4.82 -23.40
CA TYR A 154 -2.22 -5.16 -24.52
C TYR A 154 -2.26 -4.08 -25.62
N LYS A 155 -2.25 -2.80 -25.21
CA LYS A 155 -2.27 -1.65 -26.13
C LYS A 155 -0.95 -1.48 -26.88
N VAL A 156 0.17 -1.84 -26.27
CA VAL A 156 1.52 -1.68 -26.84
C VAL A 156 1.98 -2.94 -27.59
N ALA A 157 1.48 -4.12 -27.20
CA ALA A 157 1.89 -5.40 -27.75
C ALA A 157 1.52 -5.53 -29.23
N LYS A 158 2.47 -6.00 -30.05
CA LYS A 158 2.26 -6.30 -31.47
C LYS A 158 1.97 -7.79 -31.73
N SER A 159 2.35 -8.67 -30.81
CA SER A 159 2.17 -10.13 -30.94
C SER A 159 0.78 -10.58 -30.48
N LYS A 160 0.10 -11.40 -31.30
CA LYS A 160 -1.21 -12.00 -30.96
C LYS A 160 -1.13 -12.91 -29.72
N LYS A 161 -0.02 -13.62 -29.53
CA LYS A 161 0.19 -14.48 -28.35
C LYS A 161 0.29 -13.65 -27.07
N ALA A 162 1.08 -12.57 -27.09
CA ALA A 162 1.21 -11.66 -25.95
C ALA A 162 -0.15 -11.06 -25.55
N LYS A 163 -0.91 -10.57 -26.54
CA LYS A 163 -2.27 -10.05 -26.33
C LYS A 163 -3.22 -11.05 -25.70
N PHE A 164 -3.14 -12.32 -26.10
CA PHE A 164 -3.96 -13.37 -25.51
C PHE A 164 -3.62 -13.59 -24.02
N PHE A 165 -2.33 -13.65 -23.67
CA PHE A 165 -1.91 -13.73 -22.27
C PHE A 165 -2.32 -12.49 -21.46
N ASP A 166 -2.25 -11.30 -22.05
CA ASP A 166 -2.69 -10.07 -21.38
C ASP A 166 -4.19 -10.10 -21.06
N ILE A 167 -5.02 -10.59 -22.00
CA ILE A 167 -6.46 -10.74 -21.78
C ILE A 167 -6.74 -11.75 -20.65
N ILE A 168 -6.04 -12.89 -20.64
CA ILE A 168 -6.18 -13.88 -19.55
C ILE A 168 -5.83 -13.24 -18.20
N LEU A 169 -4.72 -12.49 -18.15
CA LEU A 169 -4.26 -11.84 -16.93
C LEU A 169 -5.26 -10.80 -16.40
N VAL A 170 -5.90 -10.04 -17.30
CA VAL A 170 -6.96 -9.09 -16.93
C VAL A 170 -8.20 -9.80 -16.41
N ILE A 171 -8.67 -10.86 -17.09
CA ILE A 171 -9.84 -11.65 -16.66
C ILE A 171 -9.56 -12.29 -15.29
N TRP A 172 -8.36 -12.84 -15.11
CA TRP A 172 -7.92 -13.42 -13.85
C TRP A 172 -7.90 -12.38 -12.73
N GLY A 173 -7.39 -11.18 -12.99
CA GLY A 173 -7.41 -10.07 -12.04
C GLY A 173 -8.82 -9.69 -11.59
N TRP A 174 -9.78 -9.61 -12.52
CA TRP A 174 -11.19 -9.38 -12.20
C TRP A 174 -11.81 -10.52 -11.37
N GLY A 175 -11.52 -11.77 -11.74
CA GLY A 175 -11.98 -12.94 -11.01
C GLY A 175 -11.51 -12.96 -9.56
N ILE A 176 -10.21 -12.72 -9.32
CA ILE A 176 -9.65 -12.63 -7.97
C ILE A 176 -10.26 -11.47 -7.20
N MET A 177 -10.43 -10.30 -7.82
CA MET A 177 -11.00 -9.14 -7.15
C MET A 177 -12.42 -9.43 -6.65
N ILE A 178 -13.28 -10.02 -7.48
CA ILE A 178 -14.66 -10.39 -7.10
C ILE A 178 -14.63 -11.46 -6.01
N TYR A 179 -13.80 -12.49 -6.16
CA TYR A 179 -13.67 -13.56 -5.18
C TYR A 179 -13.22 -13.05 -3.81
N THR A 180 -12.17 -12.24 -3.77
CA THR A 180 -11.64 -11.67 -2.52
C THR A 180 -12.62 -10.69 -1.89
N MET A 181 -13.33 -9.88 -2.68
CA MET A 181 -14.41 -9.04 -2.15
C MET A 181 -15.55 -9.87 -1.56
N TYR A 182 -15.95 -10.96 -2.20
CA TYR A 182 -17.00 -11.86 -1.69
C TYR A 182 -16.59 -12.50 -0.36
N VAL A 183 -15.37 -13.03 -0.27
CA VAL A 183 -14.84 -13.68 0.94
C VAL A 183 -14.64 -12.69 2.08
N ASN A 184 -14.29 -11.43 1.80
CA ASN A 184 -14.07 -10.44 2.85
C ASN A 184 -15.37 -9.83 3.40
N ILE A 185 -16.46 -9.88 2.64
CA ILE A 185 -17.77 -9.32 3.01
C ILE A 185 -18.64 -10.35 3.75
N ASN A 186 -18.60 -11.62 3.34
CA ASN A 186 -19.28 -12.73 4.02
C ASN A 186 -18.51 -13.23 5.24
#